data_AF-A0A410DR96-F1
#
_entry.id   AF-A0A410DR96-F1
#
_cell.length_a   1.000
_cell.length_b   1.000
_cell.length_c   1.000
_cell.angle_alpha   90.00
_cell.angle_beta   90.00
_cell.angle_gamma   90.00
#
_symmetry.space_group_name_H-M   'P 1'
#
loop_
_entity.id
_entity.type
_entity.pdbx_description
1 polymer ?
#
loop_
_entity_poly.entity_id
_entity_poly.type
_entity_poly.pdbx_seq_one_letter_code
_entity_poly.pdbx_strand_id
1 'polypeptide(L)'
;MTLRNIALKNIKGNLEKFVMYYFSNALVVMVFFIFANFLMNPQVRNIKVMGQMGAITTEAMYLCEIVILVFTLVFTNYSISSFLKSREKEFGLLTMFGLTRRQIRSYIMFENLAVAILSIGTGLVFGIIFSKLFFMAVSAILILDTELPLMVSFKAIILTAICFLILFQGICFISSYKVKNNNIIELLKGSKIAKPVPKFSVKKAIAGIVLIALGYIMALISGQAIIFTMLPILVVTVAGTYMFYSQFSVYFTNKLQRNKKVFYKGINMITLSQIIYKLKDNSRILFAVSILSAVTLTASASVYSFQKVVQKNIVVNFPQDISFIEDGIESHKIISTESIDSILKSYGNEIQGKTKAILLKGTNEGIDKAEKQKGLNNTKDFYIIYVAR
;
A
#
# COMPACT_ATOMS: atom_id res chain seq x y z
N MET A 1 -6.22 44.87 11.49
CA MET A 1 -6.44 43.41 11.56
C MET A 1 -5.20 42.70 11.04
N THR A 2 -4.63 41.73 11.77
CA THR A 2 -3.47 40.96 11.29
C THR A 2 -3.93 39.82 10.35
N LEU A 3 -3.08 39.43 9.40
CA LEU A 3 -3.32 38.30 8.47
C LEU A 3 -3.71 37.01 9.20
N ARG A 4 -3.16 36.79 10.40
CA ARG A 4 -3.46 35.66 11.29
C ARG A 4 -4.92 35.64 11.76
N ASN A 5 -5.48 36.81 12.11
CA ASN A 5 -6.86 36.91 12.56
C ASN A 5 -7.86 36.68 11.43
N ILE A 6 -7.49 37.06 10.20
CA ILE A 6 -8.29 36.78 9.00
C ILE A 6 -8.29 35.27 8.72
N ALA A 7 -7.13 34.62 8.80
CA ALA A 7 -7.00 33.17 8.59
C ALA A 7 -7.86 32.37 9.59
N LEU A 8 -7.80 32.70 10.88
CA LEU A 8 -8.59 32.01 11.91
C LEU A 8 -10.11 32.22 11.74
N LYS A 9 -10.54 33.43 11.35
CA LYS A 9 -11.95 33.69 11.04
C LYS A 9 -12.41 32.93 9.80
N ASN A 10 -11.55 32.79 8.79
CA ASN A 10 -11.90 32.05 7.58
C ASN A 10 -12.01 30.53 7.83
N ILE A 11 -11.12 29.96 8.66
CA ILE A 11 -11.23 28.56 9.10
C ILE A 11 -12.59 28.31 9.77
N LYS A 12 -13.03 29.21 10.66
CA LYS A 12 -14.35 29.11 11.32
C LYS A 12 -15.53 29.35 10.37
N GLY A 13 -15.37 30.21 9.36
CA GLY A 13 -16.44 30.52 8.40
C GLY A 13 -16.67 29.44 7.35
N ASN A 14 -15.64 28.68 7.01
CA ASN A 14 -15.66 27.64 5.95
C ASN A 14 -15.36 26.24 6.51
N LEU A 15 -15.86 25.92 7.70
CA LEU A 15 -15.52 24.69 8.43
C LEU A 15 -15.71 23.42 7.60
N GLU A 16 -16.78 23.31 6.81
CA GLU A 16 -17.06 22.10 6.03
C GLU A 16 -15.89 21.70 5.10
N LYS A 17 -15.34 22.66 4.35
CA LYS A 17 -14.20 22.42 3.44
C LYS A 17 -12.92 22.12 4.21
N PHE A 18 -12.73 22.81 5.35
CA PHE A 18 -11.57 22.61 6.20
C PHE A 18 -11.60 21.25 6.91
N VAL A 19 -12.77 20.78 7.35
CA VAL A 19 -12.96 19.48 8.00
C VAL A 19 -12.64 18.34 7.03
N MET A 20 -13.11 18.40 5.78
CA MET A 20 -12.78 17.38 4.78
C MET A 20 -11.27 17.29 4.53
N TYR A 21 -10.61 18.44 4.37
CA TYR A 21 -9.16 18.52 4.16
C TYR A 21 -8.36 18.03 5.39
N TYR A 22 -8.77 18.45 6.59
CA TYR A 22 -8.20 18.02 7.86
C TYR A 22 -8.32 16.51 8.07
N PHE A 23 -9.52 15.94 7.90
CA PHE A 23 -9.80 14.53 8.14
C PHE A 23 -8.99 13.64 7.20
N SER A 24 -8.92 14.04 5.93
CA SER A 24 -8.09 13.42 4.90
C SER A 24 -6.62 13.31 5.34
N ASN A 25 -6.02 14.40 5.82
CA ASN A 25 -4.63 14.41 6.28
C ASN A 25 -4.43 13.66 7.60
N ALA A 26 -5.38 13.75 8.54
CA ALA A 26 -5.30 13.06 9.82
C ALA A 26 -5.30 11.54 9.65
N LEU A 27 -6.09 11.01 8.71
CA LEU A 27 -6.13 9.58 8.38
C LEU A 27 -4.77 9.08 7.89
N VAL A 28 -4.11 9.86 7.03
CA VAL A 28 -2.81 9.47 6.48
C VAL A 28 -1.71 9.47 7.54
N VAL A 29 -1.71 10.47 8.44
CA VAL A 29 -0.81 10.48 9.61
C VAL A 29 -1.07 9.25 10.49
N MET A 30 -2.33 8.94 10.76
CA MET A 30 -2.73 7.79 11.58
C MET A 30 -2.19 6.48 11.01
N VAL A 31 -2.41 6.22 9.72
CA VAL A 31 -1.95 4.99 9.06
C VAL A 31 -0.43 4.89 9.09
N PHE A 32 0.30 5.97 8.75
CA PHE A 32 1.75 5.95 8.80
C PHE A 32 2.27 5.70 10.22
N PHE A 33 1.67 6.33 11.23
CA PHE A 33 2.06 6.14 12.62
C PHE A 33 1.88 4.70 13.11
N ILE A 34 0.78 4.03 12.75
CA ILE A 34 0.54 2.63 13.13
C ILE A 34 1.68 1.73 12.63
N PHE A 35 2.08 1.89 11.36
CA PHE A 35 3.17 1.11 10.76
C PHE A 35 4.53 1.47 11.35
N ALA A 36 4.83 2.76 11.50
CA ALA A 36 6.09 3.21 12.12
C ALA A 36 6.22 2.71 13.57
N ASN A 37 5.12 2.76 14.34
CA ASN A 37 5.10 2.27 15.72
C ASN A 37 5.29 0.75 15.80
N PHE A 38 4.71 0.00 14.86
CA PHE A 38 4.92 -1.45 14.75
C PHE A 38 6.40 -1.80 14.45
N LEU A 39 7.01 -1.15 13.46
CA LEU A 39 8.41 -1.39 13.07
C LEU A 39 9.42 -1.03 14.18
N MET A 40 9.07 -0.07 15.02
CA MET A 40 9.94 0.45 16.07
C MET A 40 9.71 -0.22 17.43
N ASN A 41 8.81 -1.21 17.51
CA ASN A 41 8.58 -2.00 18.71
C ASN A 41 9.77 -2.98 18.93
N PRO A 42 10.41 -2.98 20.12
CA PRO A 42 11.52 -3.87 20.42
C PRO A 42 11.22 -5.36 20.22
N GLN A 43 9.99 -5.81 20.49
CA GLN A 43 9.62 -7.21 20.29
C GLN A 43 9.61 -7.59 18.81
N VAL A 44 9.12 -6.71 17.94
CA VAL A 44 9.15 -6.91 16.48
C VAL A 44 10.58 -6.90 15.95
N ARG A 45 11.43 -6.02 16.49
CA ARG A 45 12.85 -5.96 16.11
C ARG A 45 13.64 -7.19 16.58
N ASN A 46 13.27 -7.79 17.71
CA ASN A 46 13.88 -9.01 18.22
C ASN A 46 13.39 -10.28 17.50
N ILE A 47 12.26 -10.22 16.77
CA ILE A 47 11.84 -11.30 15.84
C ILE A 47 12.88 -11.50 14.71
N LYS A 48 13.74 -10.51 14.41
CA LYS A 48 14.92 -10.72 13.54
C LYS A 48 15.88 -11.82 14.04
N VAL A 49 15.80 -12.19 15.32
CA VAL A 49 16.70 -13.15 15.98
C VAL A 49 16.09 -14.56 16.08
N MET A 50 14.80 -14.75 15.76
CA MET A 50 14.12 -16.06 15.87
C MET A 50 14.10 -16.90 14.57
N GLY A 51 14.77 -16.46 13.49
CA GLY A 51 15.00 -17.29 12.29
C GLY A 51 14.75 -16.57 10.95
N GLN A 52 14.89 -17.32 9.84
CA GLN A 52 14.76 -16.80 8.47
C GLN A 52 13.40 -16.15 8.17
N MET A 53 12.31 -16.63 8.78
CA MET A 53 10.95 -16.09 8.55
C MET A 53 10.76 -14.69 9.16
N GLY A 54 11.37 -14.41 10.32
CA GLY A 54 11.28 -13.12 11.01
C GLY A 54 12.03 -11.97 10.31
N ALA A 55 13.13 -12.31 9.63
CA ALA A 55 13.85 -11.36 8.78
C ALA A 55 13.01 -10.95 7.56
N ILE A 56 12.39 -11.92 6.87
CA ILE A 56 11.56 -11.67 5.68
C ILE A 56 10.34 -10.80 6.03
N THR A 57 9.68 -11.05 7.18
CA THR A 57 8.54 -10.23 7.62
C THR A 57 8.94 -8.79 7.94
N THR A 58 10.14 -8.58 8.50
CA THR A 58 10.60 -7.22 8.83
C THR A 58 10.92 -6.42 7.57
N GLU A 59 11.59 -7.04 6.59
CA GLU A 59 11.88 -6.40 5.29
C GLU A 59 10.59 -6.07 4.52
N ALA A 60 9.59 -6.96 4.54
CA ALA A 60 8.29 -6.70 3.94
C ALA A 60 7.58 -5.50 4.58
N MET A 61 7.67 -5.35 5.91
CA MET A 61 7.04 -4.24 6.62
C MET A 61 7.72 -2.89 6.35
N TYR A 62 9.05 -2.86 6.19
CA TYR A 62 9.76 -1.67 5.72
C TYR A 62 9.32 -1.26 4.32
N LEU A 63 9.10 -2.24 3.43
CA LEU A 63 8.58 -1.98 2.08
C LEU A 63 7.17 -1.39 2.14
N CYS A 64 6.29 -1.92 3.01
CA CYS A 64 4.97 -1.35 3.25
C CYS A 64 5.05 0.11 3.73
N GLU A 65 5.96 0.44 4.65
CA GLU A 65 6.16 1.81 5.14
C GLU A 65 6.57 2.76 4.00
N ILE A 66 7.47 2.34 3.10
CA ILE A 66 7.86 3.12 1.92
C ILE A 66 6.66 3.37 0.99
N VAL A 67 5.83 2.35 0.75
CA VAL A 67 4.62 2.48 -0.08
C VAL A 67 3.64 3.48 0.54
N ILE A 68 3.43 3.42 1.85
CA ILE A 68 2.58 4.37 2.58
C ILE A 68 3.14 5.79 2.48
N LEU A 69 4.46 5.96 2.56
CA LEU A 69 5.11 7.26 2.40
C LEU A 69 4.90 7.85 1.00
N VAL A 70 5.03 7.03 -0.05
CA VAL A 70 4.74 7.46 -1.43
C VAL A 70 3.26 7.81 -1.61
N PHE A 71 2.35 6.97 -1.09
CA PHE A 71 0.92 7.23 -1.10
C PHE A 71 0.57 8.54 -0.39
N THR A 72 1.16 8.77 0.78
CA THR A 72 1.01 10.00 1.56
C THR A 72 1.40 11.23 0.74
N LEU A 73 2.52 11.18 0.04
CA LEU A 73 3.01 12.30 -0.78
C LEU A 73 2.01 12.63 -1.90
N VAL A 74 1.56 11.63 -2.66
CA VAL A 74 0.62 11.82 -3.77
C VAL A 74 -0.74 12.32 -3.26
N PHE A 75 -1.26 11.69 -2.22
CA PHE A 75 -2.57 11.99 -1.67
C PHE A 75 -2.62 13.37 -1.00
N THR A 76 -1.59 13.74 -0.24
CA THR A 76 -1.49 15.07 0.38
C THR A 76 -1.38 16.16 -0.68
N ASN A 77 -0.59 15.94 -1.74
CA ASN A 77 -0.48 16.88 -2.86
C ASN A 77 -1.83 17.08 -3.58
N TYR A 78 -2.56 15.99 -3.81
CA TYR A 78 -3.91 16.08 -4.36
C TYR A 78 -4.87 16.82 -3.42
N SER A 79 -4.86 16.49 -2.13
CA SER A 79 -5.71 17.11 -1.10
C SER A 79 -5.47 18.62 -1.00
N ILE A 80 -4.21 19.05 -0.88
CA ILE A 80 -3.83 20.47 -0.85
C ILE A 80 -4.23 21.17 -2.15
N SER A 81 -3.90 20.57 -3.30
CA SER A 81 -4.22 21.17 -4.60
C SER A 81 -5.73 21.35 -4.81
N SER A 82 -6.53 20.35 -4.42
CA SER A 82 -7.99 20.40 -4.50
C SER A 82 -8.57 21.45 -3.54
N PHE A 83 -8.05 21.49 -2.32
CA PHE A 83 -8.43 22.47 -1.31
C PHE A 83 -8.16 23.91 -1.78
N LEU A 84 -6.96 24.19 -2.29
CA LEU A 84 -6.61 25.52 -2.83
C LEU A 84 -7.46 25.86 -4.06
N LYS A 85 -7.72 24.89 -4.94
CA LYS A 85 -8.55 25.07 -6.13
C LYS A 85 -9.99 25.46 -5.78
N SER A 86 -10.54 24.88 -4.73
CA SER A 86 -11.89 25.22 -4.25
C SER A 86 -12.02 26.67 -3.74
N ARG A 87 -10.88 27.34 -3.49
CA ARG A 87 -10.76 28.70 -2.92
C ARG A 87 -10.12 29.70 -3.88
N GLU A 88 -9.98 29.35 -5.17
CA GLU A 88 -9.42 30.26 -6.19
C GLU A 88 -10.16 31.60 -6.27
N LYS A 89 -11.50 31.59 -6.11
CA LYS A 89 -12.31 32.81 -6.08
C LYS A 89 -12.01 33.69 -4.87
N GLU A 90 -11.79 33.08 -3.69
CA GLU A 90 -11.41 33.81 -2.48
C GLU A 90 -10.06 34.50 -2.68
N PHE A 91 -9.08 33.81 -3.28
CA PHE A 91 -7.78 34.39 -3.60
C PHE A 91 -7.89 35.51 -4.66
N GLY A 92 -8.81 35.38 -5.62
CA GLY A 92 -9.13 36.43 -6.59
C GLY A 92 -9.67 37.70 -5.93
N LEU A 93 -10.61 37.56 -5.00
CA LEU A 93 -11.17 38.68 -4.23
C LEU A 93 -10.11 39.35 -3.34
N LEU A 94 -9.31 38.55 -2.63
CA LEU A 94 -8.20 39.06 -1.81
C LEU A 94 -7.18 39.84 -2.65
N THR A 95 -6.92 39.39 -3.87
CA THR A 95 -6.04 40.12 -4.81
C THR A 95 -6.67 41.45 -5.26
N MET A 96 -7.99 41.50 -5.47
CA MET A 96 -8.71 42.76 -5.78
C MET A 96 -8.66 43.76 -4.63
N PHE A 97 -8.67 43.29 -3.38
CA PHE A 97 -8.51 44.13 -2.20
C PHE A 97 -7.05 44.61 -1.97
N GLY A 98 -6.14 44.36 -2.92
CA GLY A 98 -4.77 44.89 -2.89
C GLY A 98 -3.75 44.01 -2.17
N LEU A 99 -4.10 42.78 -1.77
CA LEU A 99 -3.13 41.86 -1.20
C LEU A 99 -2.10 41.43 -2.24
N THR A 100 -0.82 41.60 -1.89
CA THR A 100 0.27 41.14 -2.74
C THR A 100 0.32 39.62 -2.82
N ARG A 101 0.84 39.08 -3.92
CA ARG A 101 1.01 37.63 -4.09
C ARG A 101 1.92 36.98 -3.03
N ARG A 102 2.82 37.75 -2.40
CA ARG A 102 3.63 37.27 -1.26
C ARG A 102 2.77 37.12 -0.01
N GLN A 103 1.90 38.08 0.28
CA GLN A 103 0.97 38.02 1.42
C GLN A 103 -0.04 36.88 1.28
N ILE A 104 -0.57 36.62 0.07
CA ILE A 104 -1.49 35.49 -0.17
C ILE A 104 -0.78 34.15 0.07
N ARG A 105 0.47 33.99 -0.38
CA ARG A 105 1.23 32.76 -0.13
C ARG A 105 1.51 32.55 1.36
N SER A 106 1.91 33.61 2.08
CA SER A 106 2.11 33.56 3.53
C SER A 106 0.81 33.23 4.28
N TYR A 107 -0.32 33.80 3.84
CA TYR A 107 -1.64 33.51 4.36
C TYR A 107 -2.00 32.02 4.20
N ILE A 108 -1.82 31.47 3.00
CA ILE A 108 -2.06 30.05 2.70
C ILE A 108 -1.17 29.14 3.54
N MET A 109 0.11 29.47 3.69
CA MET A 109 1.05 28.69 4.50
C MET A 109 0.66 28.68 5.98
N PHE A 110 0.16 29.81 6.51
CA PHE A 110 -0.30 29.86 7.90
C PHE A 110 -1.56 29.01 8.15
N GLU A 111 -2.55 29.08 7.24
CA GLU A 111 -3.74 28.23 7.34
C GLU A 111 -3.38 26.73 7.27
N ASN A 112 -2.51 26.37 6.33
CA ASN A 112 -2.08 24.98 6.18
C ASN A 112 -1.25 24.49 7.37
N LEU A 113 -0.42 25.35 7.97
CA LEU A 113 0.33 25.01 9.19
C LEU A 113 -0.61 24.70 10.36
N ALA A 114 -1.66 25.51 10.55
CA ALA A 114 -2.65 25.27 11.60
C ALA A 114 -3.38 23.93 11.40
N VAL A 115 -3.80 23.64 10.17
CA VAL A 115 -4.44 22.36 9.85
C VAL A 115 -3.47 21.19 9.97
N ALA A 116 -2.21 21.36 9.57
CA ALA A 116 -1.16 20.36 9.69
C ALA A 116 -0.93 19.94 11.14
N ILE A 117 -0.77 20.92 12.04
CA ILE A 117 -0.57 20.65 13.48
C ILE A 117 -1.77 19.90 14.06
N LEU A 118 -3.00 20.34 13.74
CA LEU A 118 -4.21 19.65 14.19
C LEU A 118 -4.28 18.22 13.64
N SER A 119 -4.00 18.03 12.35
CA SER A 119 -4.04 16.73 11.68
C SER A 119 -3.01 15.76 12.26
N ILE A 120 -1.80 16.25 12.53
CA ILE A 120 -0.73 15.46 13.16
C ILE A 120 -1.13 15.07 14.57
N GLY A 121 -1.58 16.02 15.38
CA GLY A 121 -2.00 15.77 16.76
C GLY A 121 -3.11 14.72 16.84
N THR A 122 -4.18 14.88 16.06
CA THR A 122 -5.28 13.91 16.08
C THR A 122 -4.92 12.60 15.38
N GLY A 123 -4.12 12.63 14.32
CA GLY A 123 -3.63 11.43 13.64
C GLY A 123 -2.78 10.56 14.57
N LEU A 124 -1.96 11.17 15.42
CA LEU A 124 -1.22 10.46 16.47
C LEU A 124 -2.13 9.87 17.54
N VAL A 125 -3.10 10.66 18.05
CA VAL A 125 -4.05 10.18 19.07
C VAL A 125 -4.85 8.99 18.56
N PHE A 126 -5.46 9.11 17.38
CA PHE A 126 -6.16 7.99 16.76
C PHE A 126 -5.19 6.86 16.41
N GLY A 127 -3.99 7.18 15.95
CA GLY A 127 -2.95 6.19 15.67
C GLY A 127 -2.61 5.32 16.87
N ILE A 128 -2.49 5.91 18.07
CA ILE A 128 -2.26 5.17 19.31
C ILE A 128 -3.45 4.26 19.63
N ILE A 129 -4.69 4.77 19.53
CA ILE A 129 -5.90 3.99 19.80
C ILE A 129 -6.03 2.80 18.83
N PHE A 130 -5.86 3.06 17.53
CA PHE A 130 -5.96 2.04 16.49
C PHE A 130 -4.73 1.12 16.41
N SER A 131 -3.58 1.52 16.96
CA SER A 131 -2.40 0.65 17.05
C SER A 131 -2.70 -0.64 17.82
N LYS A 132 -3.56 -0.57 18.87
CA LYS A 132 -4.00 -1.76 19.60
C LYS A 132 -4.71 -2.76 18.70
N LEU A 133 -5.68 -2.26 17.93
CA LEU A 133 -6.44 -3.07 16.98
C LEU A 133 -5.55 -3.65 15.89
N PHE A 134 -4.58 -2.87 15.41
CA PHE A 134 -3.60 -3.34 14.44
C PHE A 134 -2.71 -4.45 15.01
N PHE A 135 -2.18 -4.30 16.22
CA PHE A 135 -1.32 -5.31 16.86
C PHE A 135 -2.10 -6.60 17.12
N MET A 136 -3.34 -6.49 17.59
CA MET A 136 -4.24 -7.63 17.78
C MET A 136 -4.50 -8.37 16.46
N ALA A 137 -4.80 -7.63 15.38
CA ALA A 137 -5.04 -8.22 14.06
C ALA A 137 -3.79 -8.95 13.54
N VAL A 138 -2.61 -8.33 13.67
CA VAL A 138 -1.35 -8.96 13.26
C VAL A 138 -1.03 -10.19 14.12
N SER A 139 -1.23 -10.13 15.44
CA SER A 139 -1.03 -11.28 16.34
C SER A 139 -1.94 -12.45 15.99
N ALA A 140 -3.21 -12.18 15.68
CA ALA A 140 -4.16 -13.21 15.25
C ALA A 140 -3.77 -13.84 13.89
N ILE A 141 -3.30 -13.02 12.94
CA ILE A 141 -2.84 -13.51 11.63
C ILE A 141 -1.56 -14.35 11.76
N LEU A 142 -0.66 -13.98 12.68
CA LEU A 142 0.62 -14.67 12.90
C LEU A 142 0.52 -15.86 13.86
N ILE A 143 -0.66 -16.14 14.44
CA ILE A 143 -0.88 -17.24 15.40
C ILE A 143 0.16 -17.20 16.52
N LEU A 144 0.36 -16.02 17.12
CA LEU A 144 1.23 -15.87 18.28
C LEU A 144 0.50 -16.31 19.55
N ASP A 145 1.16 -17.12 20.39
CA ASP A 145 0.64 -17.59 21.68
C ASP A 145 0.41 -16.45 22.70
N THR A 146 1.05 -15.30 22.48
CA THR A 146 0.92 -14.10 23.32
C THR A 146 0.64 -12.87 22.48
N GLU A 147 -0.32 -12.04 22.91
CA GLU A 147 -0.61 -10.74 22.28
C GLU A 147 0.65 -9.86 22.28
N LEU A 148 0.92 -9.18 21.15
CA LEU A 148 1.98 -8.18 21.09
C LEU A 148 1.61 -7.00 22.01
N PRO A 149 2.40 -6.72 23.07
CA PRO A 149 2.13 -5.62 23.97
C PRO A 149 2.21 -4.31 23.20
N LEU A 150 1.22 -3.45 23.44
CA LEU A 150 1.19 -2.10 22.87
C LEU A 150 2.28 -1.26 23.55
N MET A 151 3.46 -1.26 22.95
CA MET A 151 4.52 -0.32 23.28
C MET A 151 4.48 0.84 22.29
N VAL A 152 4.06 2.01 22.78
CA VAL A 152 4.17 3.25 21.99
C VAL A 152 5.62 3.71 22.01
N SER A 153 6.29 3.62 20.87
CA SER A 153 7.66 4.09 20.75
C SER A 153 7.68 5.62 20.65
N PHE A 154 8.29 6.28 21.63
CA PHE A 154 8.47 7.74 21.61
C PHE A 154 9.23 8.21 20.35
N LYS A 155 10.14 7.38 19.87
CA LYS A 155 10.89 7.63 18.63
C LYS A 155 9.98 7.59 17.39
N ALA A 156 8.93 6.75 17.38
CA ALA A 156 7.94 6.73 16.29
C ALA A 156 7.08 7.99 16.29
N ILE A 157 6.68 8.49 17.47
CA ILE A 157 5.95 9.76 17.60
C ILE A 157 6.76 10.93 17.04
N ILE A 158 8.04 11.04 17.41
CA ILE A 158 8.90 12.12 16.92
C ILE A 158 9.13 12.00 15.41
N LEU A 159 9.42 10.79 14.92
CA LEU A 159 9.66 10.53 13.51
C LEU A 159 8.46 10.95 12.66
N THR A 160 7.26 10.51 13.05
CA THR A 160 6.01 10.84 12.36
C THR A 160 5.72 12.35 12.41
N ALA A 161 5.83 12.98 13.58
CA ALA A 161 5.59 14.42 13.72
C ALA A 161 6.51 15.27 12.83
N ILE A 162 7.82 14.99 12.84
CA ILE A 162 8.81 15.73 12.03
C ILE A 162 8.60 15.44 10.55
N CYS A 163 8.46 14.18 10.16
CA CYS A 163 8.28 13.78 8.77
C CYS A 163 7.05 14.44 8.15
N PHE A 164 5.91 14.41 8.84
CA PHE A 164 4.67 15.00 8.34
C PHE A 164 4.68 16.53 8.37
N LEU A 165 5.32 17.17 9.37
CA LEU A 165 5.51 18.62 9.35
C LEU A 165 6.30 19.06 8.11
N ILE A 166 7.41 18.39 7.81
CA ILE A 166 8.24 18.69 6.64
C ILE A 166 7.47 18.42 5.35
N LEU A 167 6.80 17.27 5.25
CA LEU A 167 6.01 16.88 4.07
C LEU A 167 4.87 17.87 3.81
N PHE A 168 4.04 18.17 4.81
CA PHE A 168 2.91 19.07 4.65
C PHE A 168 3.37 20.48 4.29
N GLN A 169 4.44 20.98 4.92
CA GLN A 169 4.97 22.30 4.61
C GLN A 169 5.61 22.35 3.22
N GLY A 170 6.37 21.33 2.84
CA GLY A 170 7.00 21.22 1.52
C GLY A 170 5.98 21.15 0.39
N ILE A 171 4.95 20.29 0.54
CA ILE A 171 3.88 20.16 -0.45
C ILE A 171 3.03 21.44 -0.50
N CYS A 172 2.73 22.06 0.64
CA CYS A 172 2.04 23.34 0.70
C CYS A 172 2.84 24.44 -0.02
N PHE A 173 4.16 24.50 0.17
CA PHE A 173 5.02 25.46 -0.50
C PHE A 173 5.00 25.29 -2.02
N ILE A 174 5.17 24.05 -2.50
CA ILE A 174 5.11 23.71 -3.94
C ILE A 174 3.72 24.05 -4.52
N SER A 175 2.66 23.68 -3.81
CA SER A 175 1.28 23.91 -4.26
C SER A 175 0.91 25.39 -4.26
N SER A 176 1.35 26.13 -3.25
CA SER A 176 1.17 27.59 -3.16
C SER A 176 1.94 28.34 -4.26
N TYR A 177 3.08 27.81 -4.72
CA TYR A 177 3.78 28.32 -5.89
C TYR A 177 3.00 28.09 -7.20
N LYS A 178 2.32 26.94 -7.31
CA LYS A 178 1.45 26.62 -8.47
C LYS A 178 0.19 27.47 -8.54
N VAL A 179 -0.22 28.15 -7.46
CA VAL A 179 -1.32 29.13 -7.44
C VAL A 179 -0.98 30.41 -8.25
N LYS A 180 0.03 30.38 -9.13
CA LYS A 180 0.57 31.56 -9.81
C LYS A 180 0.79 31.31 -11.31
N ASN A 181 -0.20 31.73 -12.13
CA ASN A 181 0.01 32.52 -13.35
C ASN A 181 -1.29 32.98 -14.03
N ASN A 182 -2.44 32.50 -13.57
CA ASN A 182 -3.70 32.84 -14.19
C ASN A 182 -4.08 34.30 -13.90
N ASN A 183 -4.63 34.98 -14.91
CA ASN A 183 -5.06 36.37 -14.81
C ASN A 183 -6.06 36.54 -13.65
N ILE A 184 -6.16 37.73 -13.05
CA ILE A 184 -7.16 38.03 -11.99
C ILE A 184 -8.57 37.63 -12.46
N ILE A 185 -8.84 37.86 -13.75
CA ILE A 185 -10.07 37.48 -14.44
C ILE A 185 -10.29 35.96 -14.43
N GLU A 186 -9.24 35.15 -14.55
CA GLU A 186 -9.34 33.69 -14.51
C GLU A 186 -9.59 33.17 -13.09
N LEU A 187 -8.96 33.78 -12.07
CA LEU A 187 -9.25 33.48 -10.65
C LEU A 187 -10.70 33.82 -10.28
N LEU A 188 -11.22 34.95 -10.77
CA LEU A 188 -12.61 35.38 -10.54
C LEU A 188 -13.63 34.54 -11.32
N LYS A 189 -13.32 34.16 -12.56
CA LYS A 189 -14.13 33.21 -13.34
C LYS A 189 -14.07 31.80 -12.75
N GLY A 190 -12.97 31.44 -12.08
CA GLY A 190 -12.76 30.14 -11.44
C GLY A 190 -13.07 28.98 -12.41
N SER A 191 -14.05 28.14 -12.05
CA SER A 191 -14.50 26.99 -12.84
C SER A 191 -15.32 27.30 -14.10
N LYS A 192 -15.65 28.57 -14.40
CA LYS A 192 -16.53 28.95 -15.52
C LYS A 192 -15.81 29.16 -16.88
N ILE A 193 -14.49 28.98 -16.96
CA ILE A 193 -13.78 29.09 -18.24
C ILE A 193 -14.07 27.82 -19.05
N ALA A 194 -14.66 27.99 -20.23
CA ALA A 194 -14.89 26.90 -21.17
C ALA A 194 -13.55 26.23 -21.52
N LYS A 195 -13.32 25.04 -20.97
CA LYS A 195 -12.13 24.26 -21.31
C LYS A 195 -12.23 23.87 -22.79
N PRO A 196 -11.11 23.86 -23.55
CA PRO A 196 -11.14 23.37 -24.92
C PRO A 196 -11.61 21.91 -24.91
N VAL A 197 -12.39 21.50 -25.92
CA VAL A 197 -12.83 20.12 -26.06
C VAL A 197 -11.62 19.18 -26.05
N PRO A 198 -11.56 18.20 -25.12
CA PRO A 198 -10.40 17.33 -25.01
C PRO A 198 -10.27 16.49 -26.29
N LYS A 199 -9.14 16.64 -27.00
CA LYS A 199 -8.87 15.86 -28.21
C LYS A 199 -8.33 14.47 -27.83
N PHE A 200 -8.89 13.43 -28.44
CA PHE A 200 -8.41 12.05 -28.29
C PHE A 200 -7.03 11.93 -28.92
N SER A 201 -6.06 11.37 -28.17
CA SER A 201 -4.74 11.07 -28.70
C SER A 201 -4.57 9.56 -28.84
N VAL A 202 -4.64 9.07 -30.08
CA VAL A 202 -4.45 7.65 -30.41
C VAL A 202 -3.13 7.13 -29.86
N LYS A 203 -2.04 7.91 -30.02
CA LYS A 203 -0.71 7.56 -29.51
C LYS A 203 -0.69 7.31 -28.00
N LYS A 204 -1.35 8.18 -27.20
CA LYS A 204 -1.43 8.02 -25.74
C LYS A 204 -2.30 6.84 -25.33
N ALA A 205 -3.36 6.55 -26.09
CA ALA A 205 -4.24 5.41 -25.81
C ALA A 205 -3.51 4.08 -26.05
N ILE A 206 -2.79 3.96 -27.18
CA ILE A 206 -1.97 2.78 -27.48
C ILE A 206 -0.87 2.63 -26.43
N ALA A 207 -0.16 3.71 -26.08
CA ALA A 207 0.88 3.64 -25.04
C ALA A 207 0.33 3.15 -23.69
N GLY A 208 -0.87 3.58 -23.30
CA GLY A 208 -1.52 3.10 -22.07
C GLY A 208 -1.82 1.60 -22.09
N ILE A 209 -2.33 1.08 -23.21
CA ILE A 209 -2.59 -0.36 -23.38
C ILE A 209 -1.28 -1.15 -23.37
N VAL A 210 -0.25 -0.67 -24.07
CA VAL A 210 1.07 -1.31 -24.11
C VAL A 210 1.71 -1.34 -22.72
N LEU A 211 1.64 -0.24 -21.96
CA LEU A 211 2.14 -0.20 -20.57
C LEU A 211 1.43 -1.22 -19.68
N ILE A 212 0.11 -1.36 -19.78
CA ILE A 212 -0.63 -2.36 -19.01
C ILE A 212 -0.18 -3.77 -19.42
N ALA A 213 -0.10 -4.05 -20.72
CA ALA A 213 0.34 -5.35 -21.23
C ALA A 213 1.77 -5.69 -20.77
N LEU A 214 2.69 -4.73 -20.83
CA LEU A 214 4.07 -4.89 -20.34
C LEU A 214 4.10 -5.17 -18.83
N GLY A 215 3.26 -4.50 -18.04
CA GLY A 215 3.15 -4.78 -16.60
C GLY A 215 2.74 -6.22 -16.31
N TYR A 216 1.76 -6.75 -17.05
CA TYR A 216 1.35 -8.16 -16.92
C TYR A 216 2.41 -9.15 -17.42
N ILE A 217 3.09 -8.84 -18.53
CA ILE A 217 4.16 -9.70 -19.04
C ILE A 217 5.33 -9.75 -18.05
N MET A 218 5.73 -8.60 -17.49
CA MET A 218 6.75 -8.54 -16.44
C MET A 218 6.34 -9.35 -15.21
N ALA A 219 5.05 -9.32 -14.83
CA ALA A 219 4.55 -10.12 -13.72
C ALA A 219 4.68 -11.64 -13.97
N LEU A 220 4.42 -12.11 -15.20
CA LEU A 220 4.54 -13.52 -15.55
C LEU A 220 5.99 -14.01 -15.59
N ILE A 221 6.93 -13.17 -16.03
CA ILE A 221 8.35 -13.55 -16.17
C ILE A 221 9.09 -13.49 -14.83
N SER A 222 8.57 -12.76 -13.84
CA SER A 222 9.30 -12.41 -12.62
C SER A 222 9.73 -13.59 -11.72
N GLY A 223 9.13 -14.77 -11.85
CA GLY A 223 9.63 -16.00 -11.20
C GLY A 223 10.00 -15.84 -9.72
N GLN A 224 11.27 -16.05 -9.37
CA GLN A 224 11.80 -15.89 -8.00
C GLN A 224 12.22 -14.45 -7.64
N ALA A 225 12.29 -13.53 -8.61
CA ALA A 225 12.72 -12.14 -8.42
C ALA A 225 11.57 -11.18 -8.07
N ILE A 226 10.40 -11.71 -7.67
CA ILE A 226 9.16 -10.94 -7.41
C ILE A 226 9.40 -9.75 -6.46
N ILE A 227 10.24 -9.90 -5.43
CA ILE A 227 10.51 -8.84 -4.45
C ILE A 227 11.09 -7.59 -5.13
N PHE A 228 11.97 -7.77 -6.12
CA PHE A 228 12.61 -6.65 -6.85
C PHE A 228 11.77 -6.14 -8.01
N THR A 229 11.00 -6.99 -8.68
CA THR A 229 10.20 -6.62 -9.85
C THR A 229 8.82 -6.06 -9.51
N MET A 230 8.32 -6.28 -8.28
CA MET A 230 7.00 -5.83 -7.84
C MET A 230 6.83 -4.31 -7.93
N LEU A 231 7.81 -3.52 -7.46
CA LEU A 231 7.77 -2.06 -7.53
C LEU A 231 7.69 -1.54 -8.97
N PRO A 232 8.58 -1.96 -9.90
CA PRO A 232 8.46 -1.63 -11.32
C PRO A 232 7.11 -1.99 -11.94
N ILE A 233 6.59 -3.19 -11.66
CA ILE A 233 5.28 -3.63 -12.16
C ILE A 233 4.17 -2.69 -11.67
N LEU A 234 4.19 -2.32 -10.40
CA LEU A 234 3.22 -1.40 -9.81
C LEU A 234 3.29 -0.02 -10.48
N VAL A 235 4.49 0.52 -10.68
CA VAL A 235 4.69 1.81 -11.35
C VAL A 235 4.17 1.77 -12.79
N VAL A 236 4.52 0.73 -13.55
CA VAL A 236 4.11 0.56 -14.95
C VAL A 236 2.59 0.41 -15.09
N THR A 237 1.97 -0.41 -14.23
CA THR A 237 0.51 -0.65 -14.27
C THR A 237 -0.28 0.57 -13.82
N VAL A 238 0.18 1.31 -12.80
CA VAL A 238 -0.44 2.58 -12.35
C VAL A 238 -0.31 3.67 -13.42
N ALA A 239 0.86 3.79 -14.07
CA ALA A 239 1.05 4.74 -15.16
C ALA A 239 0.17 4.38 -16.38
N GLY A 240 0.12 3.09 -16.74
CA GLY A 240 -0.69 2.58 -17.85
C GLY A 240 -2.19 2.82 -17.63
N THR A 241 -2.70 2.50 -16.44
CA THR A 241 -4.11 2.75 -16.07
C THR A 241 -4.46 4.23 -16.05
N TYR A 242 -3.56 5.12 -15.61
CA TYR A 242 -3.78 6.56 -15.67
C TYR A 242 -3.95 7.07 -17.10
N MET A 243 -3.04 6.65 -17.99
CA MET A 243 -3.09 6.99 -19.41
C MET A 243 -4.34 6.41 -20.05
N PHE A 244 -4.69 5.17 -19.72
CA PHE A 244 -5.89 4.50 -20.19
C PHE A 244 -7.15 5.29 -19.84
N TYR A 245 -7.41 5.60 -18.56
CA TYR A 245 -8.60 6.37 -18.16
C TYR A 245 -8.63 7.77 -18.78
N SER A 246 -7.48 8.45 -18.85
CA SER A 246 -7.39 9.79 -19.45
C SER A 246 -7.77 9.81 -20.93
N GLN A 247 -7.49 8.73 -21.68
CA GLN A 247 -7.81 8.62 -23.11
C GLN A 247 -9.13 7.90 -23.38
N PHE A 248 -9.47 6.89 -22.57
CA PHE A 248 -10.72 6.12 -22.66
C PHE A 248 -11.93 7.01 -22.47
N SER A 249 -11.92 7.90 -21.47
CA SER A 249 -13.01 8.86 -21.27
C SER A 249 -13.24 9.74 -22.50
N VAL A 250 -12.18 10.12 -23.22
CA VAL A 250 -12.26 10.95 -24.44
C VAL A 250 -12.65 10.14 -25.67
N TYR A 251 -12.18 8.90 -25.78
CA TYR A 251 -12.57 7.96 -26.84
C TYR A 251 -14.06 7.65 -26.78
N PHE A 252 -14.54 7.27 -25.60
CA PHE A 252 -15.92 6.90 -25.37
C PHE A 252 -16.85 8.06 -25.74
N THR A 253 -16.51 9.27 -25.31
CA THR A 253 -17.30 10.45 -25.63
C THR A 253 -17.26 10.83 -27.12
N ASN A 254 -16.10 10.73 -27.77
CA ASN A 254 -15.99 10.99 -29.21
C ASN A 254 -16.79 9.97 -30.03
N LYS A 255 -16.81 8.70 -29.61
CA LYS A 255 -17.60 7.65 -30.26
C LYS A 255 -19.11 7.93 -30.14
N LEU A 256 -19.57 8.40 -28.98
CA LEU A 256 -20.98 8.83 -28.80
C LEU A 256 -21.32 10.06 -29.66
N GLN A 257 -20.43 11.06 -29.75
CA GLN A 257 -20.66 12.23 -30.61
C GLN A 257 -20.68 11.90 -32.10
N ARG A 258 -19.83 10.96 -32.55
CA ARG A 258 -19.76 10.57 -33.97
C ARG A 258 -21.01 9.82 -34.44
N ASN A 259 -21.74 9.20 -33.52
CA ASN A 259 -22.98 8.49 -33.85
C ASN A 259 -24.15 9.48 -34.00
N LYS A 260 -24.34 9.96 -35.23
CA LYS A 260 -25.38 10.95 -35.58
C LYS A 260 -26.80 10.52 -35.14
N LYS A 261 -27.11 9.21 -35.16
CA LYS A 261 -28.41 8.68 -34.70
C LYS A 261 -28.66 8.93 -33.21
N VAL A 262 -27.62 8.88 -32.38
CA VAL A 262 -27.74 9.08 -30.94
C VAL A 262 -27.58 10.56 -30.59
N PHE A 263 -26.64 11.25 -31.24
CA PHE A 263 -26.33 12.65 -30.96
C PHE A 263 -27.50 13.60 -31.25
N TYR A 264 -28.21 13.41 -32.36
CA TYR A 264 -29.33 14.27 -32.76
C TYR A 264 -30.70 13.82 -32.21
N LYS A 265 -30.74 12.80 -31.35
CA LYS A 265 -32.01 12.31 -30.78
C LYS A 265 -32.39 13.13 -29.53
N GLY A 266 -33.40 13.99 -29.66
CA GLY A 266 -33.96 14.76 -28.54
C GLY A 266 -32.93 15.71 -27.89
N ILE A 267 -32.83 15.66 -26.56
CA ILE A 267 -31.92 16.52 -25.77
C ILE A 267 -30.46 16.05 -25.75
N ASN A 268 -30.13 14.95 -26.45
CA ASN A 268 -28.81 14.32 -26.40
C ASN A 268 -27.66 15.24 -26.83
N MET A 269 -27.92 16.20 -27.72
CA MET A 269 -26.91 17.18 -28.15
C MET A 269 -26.38 18.01 -26.97
N ILE A 270 -27.29 18.45 -26.09
CA ILE A 270 -26.94 19.27 -24.92
C ILE A 270 -26.32 18.38 -23.84
N THR A 271 -26.93 17.22 -23.55
CA THR A 271 -26.44 16.33 -22.48
C THR A 271 -25.06 15.74 -22.81
N LEU A 272 -24.80 15.29 -24.04
CA LEU A 272 -23.50 14.77 -24.45
C LEU A 272 -22.41 15.83 -24.39
N SER A 273 -22.73 17.06 -24.80
CA SER A 273 -21.81 18.19 -24.71
C SER A 273 -21.40 18.51 -23.28
N GLN A 274 -22.32 18.37 -22.31
CA GLN A 274 -22.00 18.53 -20.88
C GLN A 274 -21.28 17.32 -20.28
N ILE A 275 -21.65 16.09 -20.68
CA ILE A 275 -21.06 14.84 -20.20
C ILE A 275 -19.58 14.75 -20.57
N ILE A 276 -19.16 15.26 -21.73
CA ILE A 276 -17.74 15.27 -22.15
C ILE A 276 -16.84 15.97 -21.15
N TYR A 277 -17.24 17.17 -20.73
CA TYR A 277 -16.47 17.96 -19.77
C TYR A 277 -16.46 17.29 -18.40
N LYS A 278 -17.61 16.76 -17.95
CA LYS A 278 -17.71 16.03 -16.68
C LYS A 278 -16.87 14.75 -16.67
N LEU A 279 -16.91 13.93 -17.72
CA LEU A 279 -16.12 12.70 -17.83
C LEU A 279 -14.62 13.00 -17.89
N LYS A 280 -14.21 14.07 -18.59
CA LYS A 280 -12.80 14.45 -18.63
C LYS A 280 -12.30 14.98 -17.29
N ASP A 281 -13.09 15.81 -16.62
CA ASP A 281 -12.73 16.35 -15.32
C ASP A 281 -12.71 15.27 -14.23
N ASN A 282 -13.62 14.30 -14.31
CA ASN A 282 -13.72 13.18 -13.37
C ASN A 282 -12.86 11.96 -13.76
N SER A 283 -12.12 11.99 -14.87
CA SER A 283 -11.29 10.84 -15.29
C SER A 283 -10.24 10.48 -14.25
N ARG A 284 -9.76 11.47 -13.48
CA ARG A 284 -8.83 11.27 -12.36
C ARG A 284 -9.47 10.54 -11.19
N ILE A 285 -10.74 10.80 -10.92
CA ILE A 285 -11.51 10.14 -9.86
C ILE A 285 -11.77 8.68 -10.24
N LEU A 286 -12.23 8.45 -11.48
CA LEU A 286 -12.44 7.09 -12.01
C LEU A 286 -11.17 6.25 -11.97
N PHE A 287 -10.04 6.84 -12.37
CA PHE A 287 -8.72 6.25 -12.22
C PHE A 287 -8.40 5.87 -10.76
N ALA A 288 -8.55 6.81 -9.83
CA ALA A 288 -8.25 6.58 -8.42
C ALA A 288 -9.09 5.44 -7.82
N VAL A 289 -10.40 5.41 -8.12
CA VAL A 289 -11.31 4.35 -7.67
C VAL A 289 -10.87 3.00 -8.26
N SER A 290 -10.53 2.95 -9.55
CA SER A 290 -10.13 1.69 -10.20
C SER A 290 -8.81 1.12 -9.65
N ILE A 291 -7.81 1.97 -9.37
CA ILE A 291 -6.57 1.53 -8.74
C ILE A 291 -6.85 1.03 -7.34
N LEU A 292 -7.65 1.76 -6.57
CA LEU A 292 -7.98 1.35 -5.21
C LEU A 292 -8.63 -0.05 -5.23
N SER A 293 -9.62 -0.27 -6.09
CA SER A 293 -10.23 -1.59 -6.29
C SER A 293 -9.21 -2.65 -6.72
N ALA A 294 -8.33 -2.34 -7.67
CA ALA A 294 -7.33 -3.28 -8.16
C ALA A 294 -6.32 -3.66 -7.06
N VAL A 295 -5.84 -2.70 -6.27
CA VAL A 295 -4.93 -2.93 -5.14
C VAL A 295 -5.62 -3.76 -4.07
N THR A 296 -6.87 -3.45 -3.71
CA THR A 296 -7.62 -4.24 -2.72
C THR A 296 -7.83 -5.67 -3.16
N LEU A 297 -8.24 -5.89 -4.43
CA LEU A 297 -8.46 -7.23 -4.96
C LEU A 297 -7.16 -8.03 -5.05
N THR A 298 -6.08 -7.39 -5.50
CA THR A 298 -4.77 -8.03 -5.62
C THR A 298 -4.20 -8.38 -4.25
N ALA A 299 -4.31 -7.50 -3.26
CA ALA A 299 -3.87 -7.79 -1.89
C ALA A 299 -4.62 -8.98 -1.29
N SER A 300 -5.97 -8.98 -1.38
CA SER A 300 -6.79 -10.09 -0.87
C SER A 300 -6.52 -11.40 -1.60
N ALA A 301 -6.39 -11.36 -2.94
CA ALA A 301 -6.07 -12.53 -3.74
C ALA A 301 -4.68 -13.10 -3.42
N SER A 302 -3.68 -12.24 -3.22
CA SER A 302 -2.32 -12.65 -2.82
C SER A 302 -2.30 -13.35 -1.47
N VAL A 303 -3.03 -12.81 -0.47
CA VAL A 303 -3.13 -13.45 0.86
C VAL A 303 -3.79 -14.82 0.75
N TYR A 304 -4.94 -14.92 0.05
CA TYR A 304 -5.64 -16.19 -0.14
C TYR A 304 -4.78 -17.21 -0.90
N SER A 305 -4.11 -16.78 -1.96
CA SER A 305 -3.21 -17.63 -2.75
C SER A 305 -2.04 -18.13 -1.90
N PHE A 306 -1.40 -17.26 -1.13
CA PHE A 306 -0.31 -17.62 -0.23
C PHE A 306 -0.76 -18.65 0.81
N GLN A 307 -1.92 -18.46 1.44
CA GLN A 307 -2.48 -19.42 2.40
C GLN A 307 -2.73 -20.79 1.74
N LYS A 308 -3.27 -20.83 0.53
CA LYS A 308 -3.48 -22.08 -0.23
C LYS A 308 -2.17 -22.77 -0.61
N VAL A 309 -1.15 -22.01 -1.00
CA VAL A 309 0.18 -22.55 -1.30
C VAL A 309 0.82 -23.14 -0.05
N VAL A 310 0.73 -22.47 1.10
CA VAL A 310 1.23 -22.98 2.39
C VAL A 310 0.49 -24.27 2.77
N GLN A 311 -0.84 -24.29 2.72
CA GLN A 311 -1.62 -25.51 3.01
C GLN A 311 -1.23 -26.68 2.09
N LYS A 312 -1.08 -26.42 0.78
CA LYS A 312 -0.65 -27.44 -0.18
C LYS A 312 0.76 -27.94 0.14
N ASN A 313 1.70 -27.05 0.48
CA ASN A 313 3.06 -27.43 0.85
C ASN A 313 3.10 -28.24 2.15
N ILE A 314 2.24 -27.95 3.12
CA ILE A 314 2.13 -28.76 4.35
C ILE A 314 1.69 -30.18 4.00
N VAL A 315 0.62 -30.35 3.20
CA VAL A 315 0.13 -31.68 2.80
C VAL A 315 1.17 -32.46 1.96
N VAL A 316 1.95 -31.77 1.12
CA VAL A 316 2.99 -32.42 0.29
C VAL A 316 4.22 -32.81 1.11
N ASN A 317 4.68 -31.96 2.03
CA ASN A 317 5.89 -32.21 2.82
C ASN A 317 5.62 -33.08 4.05
N PHE A 318 4.41 -33.03 4.57
CA PHE A 318 3.94 -33.78 5.73
C PHE A 318 2.61 -34.47 5.38
N PRO A 319 2.64 -35.51 4.51
CA PRO A 319 1.44 -36.27 4.17
C PRO A 319 0.90 -37.08 5.36
N GLN A 320 1.68 -37.24 6.43
CA GLN A 320 1.28 -37.90 7.66
C GLN A 320 0.55 -36.95 8.62
N ASP A 321 -0.51 -37.44 9.26
CA ASP A 321 -1.26 -36.70 10.29
C ASP A 321 -0.45 -36.55 11.59
N ILE A 322 0.42 -37.52 11.88
CA ILE A 322 1.24 -37.55 13.09
C ILE A 322 2.64 -38.07 12.74
N SER A 323 3.67 -37.41 13.24
CA SER A 323 5.07 -37.84 13.12
C SER A 323 5.80 -37.71 14.45
N PHE A 324 6.64 -38.69 14.78
CA PHE A 324 7.51 -38.66 15.94
C PHE A 324 8.95 -38.91 15.47
N ILE A 325 9.92 -38.25 16.10
CA ILE A 325 11.35 -38.41 15.80
C ILE A 325 12.01 -38.95 17.07
N GLU A 326 12.79 -40.01 16.93
CA GLU A 326 13.54 -40.62 18.01
C GLU A 326 15.03 -40.55 17.74
N ASP A 327 15.78 -40.11 18.76
CA ASP A 327 17.24 -40.06 18.71
C ASP A 327 17.84 -41.42 19.10
N GLY A 328 18.46 -42.08 18.13
CA GLY A 328 19.10 -43.39 18.27
C GLY A 328 18.23 -44.54 17.76
N ILE A 329 18.86 -45.50 17.06
CA ILE A 329 18.18 -46.69 16.55
C ILE A 329 17.77 -47.55 17.75
N GLU A 330 16.47 -47.83 17.91
CA GLU A 330 15.91 -48.69 18.98
C GLU A 330 16.12 -48.18 20.41
N SER A 331 16.38 -46.87 20.59
CA SER A 331 16.61 -46.32 21.94
C SER A 331 15.35 -46.30 22.81
N HIS A 332 14.15 -46.29 22.19
CA HIS A 332 12.83 -46.24 22.82
C HIS A 332 12.71 -45.22 23.96
N LYS A 333 13.50 -44.13 23.89
CA LYS A 333 13.62 -43.11 24.93
C LYS A 333 12.37 -42.25 25.05
N ILE A 334 11.65 -42.07 23.94
CA ILE A 334 10.51 -41.16 23.88
C ILE A 334 9.21 -41.96 24.02
N ILE A 335 8.91 -42.89 23.09
CA ILE A 335 7.73 -43.76 23.15
C ILE A 335 8.00 -45.06 22.36
N SER A 336 7.57 -46.22 22.84
CA SER A 336 7.63 -47.47 22.08
C SER A 336 6.55 -47.54 20.99
N THR A 337 6.88 -48.10 19.83
CA THR A 337 5.99 -48.15 18.65
C THR A 337 4.66 -48.88 18.93
N GLU A 338 4.67 -49.88 19.82
CA GLU A 338 3.48 -50.65 20.21
C GLU A 338 2.55 -49.87 21.16
N SER A 339 3.11 -49.03 22.04
CA SER A 339 2.33 -48.14 22.89
C SER A 339 1.60 -47.07 22.08
N ILE A 340 2.18 -46.57 21.00
CA ILE A 340 1.52 -45.59 20.11
C ILE A 340 0.29 -46.19 19.44
N ASP A 341 0.40 -47.41 18.92
CA ASP A 341 -0.72 -48.08 18.26
C ASP A 341 -1.89 -48.34 19.21
N SER A 342 -1.60 -48.76 20.43
CA SER A 342 -2.62 -49.02 21.45
C SER A 342 -3.30 -47.72 21.90
N ILE A 343 -2.55 -46.63 22.05
CA ILE A 343 -3.10 -45.31 22.36
C ILE A 343 -4.01 -44.83 21.23
N LEU A 344 -3.55 -44.86 19.97
CA LEU A 344 -4.35 -44.39 18.83
C LEU A 344 -5.66 -45.19 18.68
N LYS A 345 -5.60 -46.51 18.87
CA LYS A 345 -6.81 -47.37 18.87
C LYS A 345 -7.74 -47.09 20.04
N SER A 346 -7.21 -46.79 21.23
CA SER A 346 -8.03 -46.49 22.42
C SER A 346 -8.88 -45.22 22.25
N TYR A 347 -8.42 -44.28 21.42
CA TYR A 347 -9.18 -43.07 21.04
C TYR A 347 -10.03 -43.25 19.77
N GLY A 348 -10.14 -44.47 19.23
CA GLY A 348 -10.98 -44.79 18.08
C GLY A 348 -10.39 -44.41 16.71
N ASN A 349 -9.08 -44.15 16.61
CA ASN A 349 -8.45 -43.83 15.34
C ASN A 349 -7.92 -45.09 14.64
N GLU A 350 -8.34 -45.32 13.40
CA GLU A 350 -7.83 -46.41 12.55
C GLU A 350 -6.55 -45.98 11.82
N ILE A 351 -5.48 -46.76 11.96
CA ILE A 351 -4.19 -46.50 11.31
C ILE A 351 -4.22 -47.08 9.90
N GLN A 352 -4.28 -46.21 8.89
CA GLN A 352 -4.35 -46.64 7.48
C GLN A 352 -2.99 -46.98 6.86
N GLY A 353 -1.88 -46.42 7.38
CA GLY A 353 -0.55 -46.66 6.86
C GLY A 353 0.55 -46.21 7.81
N LYS A 354 1.72 -46.85 7.71
CA LYS A 354 2.91 -46.51 8.50
C LYS A 354 4.10 -46.34 7.56
N THR A 355 4.93 -45.35 7.83
CA THR A 355 6.17 -45.13 7.08
C THR A 355 7.29 -44.91 8.08
N LYS A 356 8.31 -45.76 8.03
CA LYS A 356 9.50 -45.62 8.88
C LYS A 356 10.60 -44.95 8.05
N ALA A 357 10.95 -43.73 8.44
CA ALA A 357 12.10 -43.02 7.90
C ALA A 357 13.24 -43.06 8.93
N ILE A 358 14.39 -43.57 8.53
CA ILE A 358 15.61 -43.56 9.34
C ILE A 358 16.45 -42.37 8.88
N LEU A 359 16.70 -41.44 9.80
CA LEU A 359 17.58 -40.30 9.58
C LEU A 359 18.99 -40.69 10.00
N LEU A 360 19.86 -40.93 9.01
CA LEU A 360 21.28 -41.18 9.26
C LEU A 360 22.02 -39.84 9.24
N LYS A 361 22.59 -39.44 10.37
CA LYS A 361 23.48 -38.29 10.44
C LYS A 361 24.84 -38.68 9.85
N GLY A 362 25.16 -38.16 8.68
CA GLY A 362 26.49 -38.28 8.08
C GLY A 362 27.43 -37.22 8.64
N THR A 363 28.48 -37.63 9.34
CA THR A 363 29.61 -36.76 9.68
C THR A 363 30.57 -36.70 8.51
N ASN A 364 31.05 -35.49 8.21
CA ASN A 364 31.81 -35.22 6.99
C ASN A 364 33.29 -35.67 7.03
N GLU A 365 33.67 -36.48 8.02
CA GLU A 365 35.04 -36.90 8.29
C GLU A 365 35.63 -37.84 7.22
N GLY A 366 34.81 -38.33 6.28
CA GLY A 366 35.22 -39.23 5.19
C GLY A 366 35.28 -38.62 3.79
N ILE A 367 34.85 -37.35 3.57
CA ILE A 367 34.97 -36.68 2.26
C ILE A 367 36.36 -36.07 2.13
N ASP A 368 37.39 -36.91 2.20
CA ASP A 368 38.75 -36.46 1.92
C ASP A 368 39.26 -37.09 0.62
N LYS A 369 39.61 -36.18 -0.29
CA LYS A 369 40.39 -36.31 -1.54
C LYS A 369 39.65 -36.52 -2.86
N ALA A 370 38.53 -37.25 -2.96
CA ALA A 370 37.91 -37.50 -4.27
C ALA A 370 36.95 -36.39 -4.77
N GLU A 371 36.13 -35.79 -3.89
CA GLU A 371 35.09 -34.83 -4.31
C GLU A 371 35.53 -33.36 -4.36
N LYS A 372 36.69 -33.02 -3.76
CA LYS A 372 37.31 -31.68 -3.93
C LYS A 372 37.61 -31.34 -5.40
N GLN A 373 37.76 -32.35 -6.28
CA GLN A 373 37.95 -32.14 -7.72
C GLN A 373 36.67 -31.75 -8.49
N LYS A 374 35.46 -31.93 -7.91
CA LYS A 374 34.18 -31.63 -8.59
C LYS A 374 33.50 -30.34 -8.13
N GLY A 375 34.17 -29.51 -7.33
CA GLY A 375 33.67 -28.17 -6.96
C GLY A 375 32.51 -28.17 -5.94
N LEU A 376 32.20 -29.30 -5.30
CA LEU A 376 31.20 -29.38 -4.24
C LEU A 376 31.89 -29.17 -2.88
N ASN A 377 31.95 -27.91 -2.42
CA ASN A 377 32.39 -27.57 -1.07
C ASN A 377 31.18 -27.58 -0.12
N ASN A 378 30.78 -28.76 0.36
CA ASN A 378 29.84 -28.84 1.46
C ASN A 378 30.60 -29.11 2.76
N THR A 379 30.69 -28.11 3.64
CA THR A 379 31.43 -28.16 4.91
C THR A 379 30.54 -28.46 6.12
N LYS A 380 29.25 -28.76 5.90
CA LYS A 380 28.27 -29.01 6.97
C LYS A 380 27.88 -30.48 7.02
N ASP A 381 27.68 -31.01 8.23
CA ASP A 381 27.03 -32.29 8.47
C ASP A 381 25.72 -32.38 7.68
N PHE A 382 25.40 -33.55 7.16
CA PHE A 382 24.19 -33.78 6.37
C PHE A 382 23.42 -34.99 6.88
N TYR A 383 22.11 -35.00 6.64
CA TYR A 383 21.24 -36.10 7.01
C TYR A 383 20.81 -36.84 5.75
N ILE A 384 20.95 -38.16 5.75
CA ILE A 384 20.39 -39.04 4.70
C ILE A 384 19.07 -39.60 5.23
N ILE A 385 18.00 -39.40 4.47
CA ILE A 385 16.69 -39.99 4.75
C ILE A 385 16.61 -41.33 4.03
N TYR A 386 16.58 -42.43 4.77
CA TYR A 386 16.26 -43.75 4.23
C TYR A 386 14.81 -44.09 4.57
N VAL A 387 13.96 -44.20 3.54
CA VAL A 387 12.57 -44.62 3.70
C VAL A 387 12.50 -46.12 3.44
N ALA A 388 12.34 -46.91 4.51
CA ALA A 388 12.05 -48.33 4.38
C ALA A 388 10.54 -48.46 4.07
N ARG A 389 10.22 -49.01 2.90
CA ARG A 389 8.84 -49.16 2.44
C ARG A 389 8.25 -50.49 2.89
#